data_AF-A0A8D0NY04-F1
#
_entry.id   AF-A0A8D0NY04-F1
#
_cell.length_a   1.000
_cell.length_b   1.000
_cell.length_c   1.000
_cell.angle_alpha   90.00
_cell.angle_beta   90.00
_cell.angle_gamma   90.00
#
_symmetry.space_group_name_H-M   'P 1'
#
loop_
_entity.id
_entity.type
_entity.pdbx_description
1 polymer ?
#
loop_
_entity_poly.entity_id
_entity_poly.type
_entity_poly.pdbx_seq_one_letter_code
_entity_poly.pdbx_strand_id
1 'polypeptide(L)'
;CENNLNTLIDWAPSAPVSAPARGWCGTGQQGHPAGAVASGLRPAAWRGARLRCFSPPRRWGSPAGALTRGRAWSRAARPRVWDPNGARREPLSLVNLRKRNLEPGEEELASRLDHYKAKATRHIFLIRHSQYHVDASLEKDRTLTPLGREQAELTGLRLASLGLKFNKIVHSSMTRAIETTDIISKHLPGVCRVSTDLLREGAPIEPDPPVSHWKPEAVQYYEDGARIEAAFRNYIHRADAKQQEDSYEIFICHANVIRYIVCRALQFPPEGWLRLSLNNGSITHLVVRPDGRVALRALGDTGFMPPDKISRS
;
A
#
# COMPACT_ATOMS: atom_id res chain seq x y z
N CYS A 1 -24.09 -3.65 20.70
CA CYS A 1 -23.76 -5.03 21.05
C CYS A 1 -22.30 -5.08 21.49
N GLU A 2 -22.07 -4.82 22.77
CA GLU A 2 -20.76 -4.97 23.40
C GLU A 2 -20.47 -6.47 23.58
N ASN A 3 -19.26 -6.89 23.24
CA ASN A 3 -18.63 -7.99 23.94
C ASN A 3 -17.11 -7.88 23.85
N ASN A 4 -16.53 -7.96 25.05
CA ASN A 4 -15.14 -8.13 25.46
C ASN A 4 -14.21 -8.83 24.45
N LEU A 5 -12.96 -8.35 24.39
CA LEU A 5 -11.76 -9.20 24.38
C LEU A 5 -10.54 -8.37 24.79
N ASN A 6 -10.30 -8.38 26.11
CA ASN A 6 -9.03 -8.02 26.74
C ASN A 6 -8.18 -9.30 26.76
N THR A 7 -6.99 -9.29 26.16
CA THR A 7 -5.83 -10.14 26.55
C THR A 7 -4.59 -9.67 25.79
N LEU A 8 -3.84 -8.76 26.41
CA LEU A 8 -2.45 -8.40 26.08
C LEU A 8 -1.53 -9.41 26.78
N ILE A 9 -0.51 -9.91 26.08
CA ILE A 9 0.62 -10.64 26.66
C ILE A 9 1.88 -9.86 26.33
N ASP A 10 2.53 -9.40 27.40
CA ASP A 10 3.79 -8.68 27.43
C ASP A 10 4.97 -9.50 26.88
N TRP A 11 5.84 -8.86 26.10
CA TRP A 11 7.23 -9.29 25.94
C TRP A 11 8.11 -8.06 25.67
N ALA A 12 8.86 -7.63 26.68
CA ALA A 12 9.91 -6.61 26.56
C ALA A 12 11.16 -7.09 27.34
N PRO A 13 12.35 -7.07 26.73
CA PRO A 13 13.59 -7.11 27.49
C PRO A 13 14.19 -5.70 27.64
N SER A 14 14.61 -5.45 28.87
CA SER A 14 15.27 -4.27 29.41
C SER A 14 16.69 -4.06 28.86
N ALA A 15 17.09 -2.80 28.67
CA ALA A 15 18.47 -2.39 28.45
C ALA A 15 18.83 -1.19 29.34
N PRO A 16 20.10 -1.07 29.80
CA PRO A 16 20.44 -0.32 31.00
C PRO A 16 20.78 1.16 30.74
N VAL A 17 20.56 1.92 31.81
CA VAL A 17 20.86 3.33 32.02
C VAL A 17 22.36 3.61 31.98
N SER A 18 22.79 4.65 31.25
CA SER A 18 24.00 5.39 31.58
C SER A 18 23.90 6.86 31.12
N ALA A 19 24.31 7.76 32.00
CA ALA A 19 24.45 9.21 31.84
C ALA A 19 25.75 9.62 32.57
N PRO A 20 26.18 10.89 32.56
CA PRO A 20 26.45 11.78 31.43
C PRO A 20 27.92 12.29 31.47
N ALA A 21 28.43 12.87 30.38
CA ALA A 21 29.70 13.60 30.39
C ALA A 21 29.52 15.07 29.97
N ARG A 22 29.92 15.93 30.90
CA ARG A 22 30.14 17.39 30.83
C ARG A 22 31.08 17.70 29.64
N GLY A 23 30.93 18.75 28.84
CA GLY A 23 30.74 20.15 29.18
C GLY A 23 32.02 20.89 28.83
N TRP A 24 32.06 21.66 27.74
CA TRP A 24 33.13 22.60 27.41
C TRP A 24 32.53 23.92 26.93
N CYS A 25 32.84 24.98 27.68
CA CYS A 25 32.59 26.39 27.37
C CYS A 25 33.88 27.03 26.83
N GLY A 26 33.73 28.04 25.97
CA GLY A 26 34.77 28.99 25.56
C GLY A 26 34.26 29.83 24.38
N THR A 27 33.63 30.99 24.64
CA THR A 27 34.16 32.37 24.40
C THR A 27 34.57 32.62 22.93
N GLY A 28 34.07 33.58 22.15
CA GLY A 28 33.39 34.85 22.43
C GLY A 28 34.07 35.97 21.63
N GLN A 29 33.26 36.78 20.91
CA GLN A 29 33.55 38.08 20.25
C GLN A 29 34.39 38.11 18.95
N GLN A 30 34.25 39.04 18.00
CA GLN A 30 33.24 40.01 17.50
C GLN A 30 33.89 40.63 16.23
N GLY A 31 33.11 41.11 15.24
CA GLY A 31 33.64 41.99 14.18
C GLY A 31 32.80 42.08 12.90
N HIS A 32 32.10 43.20 12.73
CA HIS A 32 31.45 43.73 11.51
C HIS A 32 32.26 44.97 11.03
N PRO A 33 31.95 45.69 9.91
CA PRO A 33 31.28 45.34 8.63
C PRO A 33 31.92 45.98 7.35
N ALA A 34 31.26 45.73 6.19
CA ALA A 34 31.00 46.64 5.05
C ALA A 34 31.98 46.85 3.86
N GLY A 35 31.38 46.90 2.67
CA GLY A 35 31.88 47.48 1.40
C GLY A 35 32.07 46.47 0.25
N ALA A 36 31.80 46.70 -1.05
CA ALA A 36 30.88 47.53 -1.85
C ALA A 36 31.30 47.34 -3.34
N VAL A 37 30.33 47.14 -4.24
CA VAL A 37 30.23 47.69 -5.63
C VAL A 37 30.92 46.98 -6.84
N ALA A 38 30.06 46.78 -7.89
CA ALA A 38 30.28 46.78 -9.36
C ALA A 38 31.06 45.64 -10.03
N SER A 39 30.90 45.26 -11.31
CA SER A 39 29.91 45.40 -12.41
C SER A 39 30.57 44.74 -13.65
N GLY A 40 29.83 44.18 -14.62
CA GLY A 40 30.39 44.02 -15.99
C GLY A 40 30.02 42.77 -16.80
N LEU A 41 28.98 42.91 -17.63
CA LEU A 41 28.87 42.60 -19.08
C LEU A 41 29.28 41.22 -19.69
N ARG A 42 28.34 40.73 -20.53
CA ARG A 42 28.33 39.56 -21.44
C ARG A 42 29.17 39.79 -22.75
N PRO A 43 28.99 38.99 -23.85
CA PRO A 43 29.26 37.56 -24.08
C PRO A 43 30.14 37.34 -25.36
N ALA A 44 30.58 36.11 -25.63
CA ALA A 44 31.05 35.74 -26.98
C ALA A 44 30.64 34.30 -27.35
N ALA A 45 29.84 34.19 -28.42
CA ALA A 45 29.69 32.98 -29.22
C ALA A 45 30.85 32.87 -30.23
N TRP A 46 31.09 31.69 -30.80
CA TRP A 46 31.13 31.42 -32.25
C TRP A 46 31.60 29.98 -32.57
N ARG A 47 30.71 29.26 -33.27
CA ARG A 47 30.89 28.33 -34.42
C ARG A 47 31.87 27.13 -34.35
N GLY A 48 31.28 25.92 -34.32
CA GLY A 48 31.10 25.06 -35.50
C GLY A 48 32.30 24.28 -36.06
N ALA A 49 32.27 22.93 -35.98
CA ALA A 49 32.92 22.05 -36.95
C ALA A 49 32.28 20.64 -37.02
N ARG A 50 31.51 20.45 -38.11
CA ARG A 50 31.27 19.26 -38.97
C ARG A 50 31.53 17.83 -38.45
N LEU A 51 30.46 17.06 -38.57
CA LEU A 51 30.39 15.63 -38.85
C LEU A 51 31.34 15.18 -39.97
N ARG A 52 32.01 14.04 -39.78
CA ARG A 52 32.45 13.15 -40.88
C ARG A 52 32.17 11.70 -40.52
N CYS A 53 31.20 11.12 -41.22
CA CYS A 53 31.07 9.68 -41.39
C CYS A 53 32.06 9.24 -42.48
N PHE A 54 32.85 8.20 -42.23
CA PHE A 54 33.42 7.35 -43.28
C PHE A 54 33.52 5.90 -42.77
N SER A 55 33.00 4.98 -43.59
CA SER A 55 32.89 3.54 -43.39
C SER A 55 34.23 2.79 -43.60
N PRO A 56 34.34 1.49 -43.22
CA PRO A 56 35.60 0.80 -42.93
C PRO A 56 36.16 0.06 -44.16
N PRO A 57 37.42 -0.44 -44.15
CA PRO A 57 37.61 -1.86 -43.75
C PRO A 57 39.02 -2.21 -43.19
N ARG A 58 39.11 -3.25 -42.35
CA ARG A 58 39.82 -4.52 -42.65
C ARG A 58 40.04 -5.37 -41.39
N ARG A 59 39.93 -6.66 -41.66
CA ARG A 59 39.92 -7.83 -40.79
C ARG A 59 41.35 -8.30 -40.53
N TRP A 60 41.74 -8.40 -39.26
CA TRP A 60 42.88 -9.19 -38.75
C TRP A 60 42.43 -9.67 -37.35
N GLY A 61 42.17 -10.96 -37.14
CA GLY A 61 43.21 -11.93 -36.79
C GLY A 61 43.26 -12.06 -35.27
N SER A 62 42.64 -13.10 -34.71
CA SER A 62 42.60 -13.37 -33.27
C SER A 62 43.98 -13.65 -32.68
N PRO A 63 44.24 -13.22 -31.44
CA PRO A 63 45.00 -14.02 -30.49
C PRO A 63 44.08 -14.49 -29.37
N ALA A 64 44.14 -15.79 -29.10
CA ALA A 64 43.54 -16.43 -27.96
C ALA A 64 44.03 -15.80 -26.65
N GLY A 65 43.14 -15.68 -25.65
CA GLY A 65 43.54 -15.45 -24.26
C GLY A 65 42.84 -14.29 -23.57
N ALA A 66 41.58 -14.52 -23.18
CA ALA A 66 40.95 -14.06 -21.94
C ALA A 66 39.44 -14.19 -22.10
N LEU A 67 38.92 -15.41 -21.92
CA LEU A 67 37.51 -15.59 -21.59
C LEU A 67 37.32 -14.99 -20.20
N THR A 68 37.03 -13.69 -20.13
CA THR A 68 36.33 -13.10 -18.99
C THR A 68 34.96 -13.76 -18.96
N ARG A 69 34.89 -14.92 -18.28
CA ARG A 69 33.65 -15.51 -17.83
C ARG A 69 32.95 -14.44 -17.02
N GLY A 70 31.98 -13.76 -17.62
CA GLY A 70 30.99 -12.95 -16.92
C GLY A 70 30.24 -13.82 -15.92
N ARG A 71 30.84 -14.03 -14.75
CA ARG A 71 30.11 -14.30 -13.50
C ARG A 71 29.46 -12.97 -13.15
N ALA A 72 28.18 -12.84 -12.85
CA ALA A 72 27.13 -13.82 -12.69
C ALA A 72 25.82 -13.07 -12.95
N TRP A 73 24.91 -13.67 -13.72
CA TRP A 73 23.50 -13.45 -13.41
C TRP A 73 23.34 -13.92 -11.97
N SER A 74 23.15 -12.95 -11.08
CA SER A 74 22.88 -13.14 -9.67
C SER A 74 22.02 -14.38 -9.47
N ARG A 75 22.63 -15.40 -8.85
CA ARG A 75 22.03 -16.57 -8.20
C ARG A 75 20.52 -16.59 -8.39
N ALA A 76 20.04 -17.29 -9.42
CA ALA A 76 18.63 -17.38 -9.78
C ALA A 76 17.81 -17.69 -8.53
N ALA A 77 17.21 -16.66 -7.93
CA ALA A 77 16.15 -16.86 -6.97
C ALA A 77 15.10 -17.64 -7.75
N ARG A 78 14.73 -18.83 -7.26
CA ARG A 78 13.64 -19.59 -7.86
C ARG A 78 12.46 -18.64 -8.06
N PRO A 79 11.77 -18.65 -9.21
CA PRO A 79 10.58 -17.85 -9.38
C PRO A 79 9.68 -18.10 -8.17
N ARG A 80 9.28 -17.04 -7.46
CA ARG A 80 8.27 -17.20 -6.40
C ARG A 80 7.01 -17.69 -7.11
N VAL A 81 6.66 -18.94 -6.88
CA VAL A 81 5.43 -19.54 -7.38
C VAL A 81 4.28 -18.99 -6.55
N TRP A 82 3.14 -18.75 -7.20
CA TRP A 82 1.92 -18.36 -6.51
C TRP A 82 1.59 -19.36 -5.40
N ASP A 83 1.34 -18.88 -4.18
CA ASP A 83 0.89 -19.66 -3.04
C ASP A 83 -0.66 -19.64 -2.98
N PRO A 84 -1.37 -20.74 -3.30
CA PRO A 84 -2.82 -20.79 -3.22
C PRO A 84 -3.37 -20.50 -1.81
N ASN A 85 -2.58 -20.75 -0.75
CA ASN A 85 -2.95 -20.48 0.63
C ASN A 85 -2.33 -19.19 1.20
N GLY A 86 -1.94 -18.24 0.35
CA GLY A 86 -1.32 -16.98 0.80
C GLY A 86 -2.16 -16.17 1.81
N ALA A 87 -3.49 -16.34 1.79
CA ALA A 87 -4.42 -15.74 2.75
C ALA A 87 -4.69 -16.60 4.02
N ARG A 88 -4.09 -17.78 4.13
CA ARG A 88 -4.31 -18.79 5.20
C ARG A 88 -5.78 -19.16 5.42
N ARG A 89 -6.54 -19.27 4.33
CA ARG A 89 -7.97 -19.60 4.33
C ARG A 89 -8.35 -20.66 3.28
N GLU A 90 -7.41 -21.52 2.91
CA GLU A 90 -7.76 -22.74 2.18
C GLU A 90 -8.56 -23.70 3.09
N PRO A 91 -9.48 -24.52 2.55
CA PRO A 91 -10.31 -25.41 3.36
C PRO A 91 -9.49 -26.29 4.32
N LEU A 92 -8.37 -26.84 3.85
CA LEU A 92 -7.46 -27.66 4.66
C LEU A 92 -6.87 -26.90 5.86
N SER A 93 -6.63 -25.59 5.74
CA SER A 93 -6.11 -24.77 6.84
C SER A 93 -7.16 -24.39 7.88
N LEU A 94 -8.44 -24.52 7.54
CA LEU A 94 -9.57 -24.21 8.44
C LEU A 94 -10.04 -25.44 9.23
N VAL A 95 -9.69 -26.65 8.79
CA VAL A 95 -9.99 -27.89 9.52
C VAL A 95 -9.06 -27.99 10.74
N ASN A 96 -9.66 -28.12 11.93
CA ASN A 96 -8.93 -28.13 13.20
C ASN A 96 -7.99 -29.36 13.32
N LEU A 97 -6.68 -29.11 13.46
CA LEU A 97 -5.62 -30.13 13.50
C LEU A 97 -5.79 -31.15 14.64
N ARG A 98 -6.41 -30.78 15.77
CA ARG A 98 -6.64 -31.71 16.90
C ARG A 98 -7.59 -32.86 16.57
N LYS A 99 -8.46 -32.71 15.57
CA LYS A 99 -9.36 -33.76 15.08
C LYS A 99 -8.74 -34.62 13.96
N ARG A 100 -7.46 -34.40 13.62
CA ARG A 100 -6.72 -35.15 12.61
C ARG A 100 -6.14 -36.48 13.15
N ASN A 101 -6.03 -36.63 14.47
CA ASN A 101 -5.48 -37.82 15.13
C ASN A 101 -6.48 -38.99 15.24
N LEU A 102 -7.69 -38.83 14.71
CA LEU A 102 -8.65 -39.90 14.45
C LEU A 102 -8.72 -39.98 12.94
N GLU A 103 -8.20 -41.06 12.33
CA GLU A 103 -8.27 -41.32 10.88
C GLU A 103 -9.75 -41.27 10.44
N PRO A 104 -10.26 -40.15 9.89
CA PRO A 104 -11.60 -40.10 9.35
C PRO A 104 -11.55 -40.81 7.99
N GLY A 105 -12.58 -41.57 7.62
CA GLY A 105 -12.66 -42.12 6.26
C GLY A 105 -12.55 -40.99 5.21
N GLU A 106 -11.99 -41.29 4.04
CA GLU A 106 -11.73 -40.30 2.97
C GLU A 106 -12.98 -39.48 2.60
N GLU A 107 -14.17 -40.10 2.64
CA GLU A 107 -15.46 -39.46 2.40
C GLU A 107 -15.84 -38.44 3.49
N GLU A 108 -15.52 -38.71 4.76
CA GLU A 108 -15.79 -37.79 5.86
C GLU A 108 -14.89 -36.55 5.78
N LEU A 109 -13.62 -36.74 5.38
CA LEU A 109 -12.69 -35.64 5.14
C LEU A 109 -13.13 -34.80 3.93
N ALA A 110 -13.53 -35.44 2.83
CA ALA A 110 -14.02 -34.75 1.63
C ALA A 110 -15.27 -33.90 1.94
N SER A 111 -16.23 -34.45 2.69
CA SER A 111 -17.41 -33.72 3.15
C SER A 111 -17.03 -32.53 4.04
N ARG A 112 -16.13 -32.72 5.01
CA ARG A 112 -15.64 -31.62 5.87
C ARG A 112 -14.96 -30.52 5.07
N LEU A 113 -14.18 -30.86 4.04
CA LEU A 113 -13.51 -29.88 3.18
C LEU A 113 -14.51 -29.10 2.33
N ASP A 114 -15.57 -29.74 1.84
CA ASP A 114 -16.61 -29.06 1.08
C ASP A 114 -17.36 -28.02 1.93
N HIS A 115 -17.55 -28.30 3.23
CA HIS A 115 -18.12 -27.35 4.18
C HIS A 115 -17.28 -26.08 4.38
N TYR A 116 -15.95 -26.13 4.16
CA TYR A 116 -15.06 -24.98 4.28
C TYR A 116 -14.70 -24.35 2.92
N LYS A 117 -15.24 -24.89 1.82
CA LYS A 117 -14.99 -24.38 0.49
C LYS A 117 -15.79 -23.10 0.27
N ALA A 118 -15.08 -22.01 -0.02
CA ALA A 118 -15.71 -20.77 -0.44
C ALA A 118 -16.51 -21.00 -1.73
N LYS A 119 -17.69 -20.39 -1.82
CA LYS A 119 -18.61 -20.53 -2.97
C LYS A 119 -18.76 -19.26 -3.80
N ALA A 120 -18.44 -18.11 -3.20
CA ALA A 120 -18.67 -16.80 -3.79
C ALA A 120 -17.39 -16.03 -4.11
N THR A 121 -17.48 -15.14 -5.10
CA THR A 121 -16.46 -14.15 -5.45
C THR A 121 -16.64 -12.91 -4.57
N ARG A 122 -15.52 -12.34 -4.09
CA ARG A 122 -15.52 -11.04 -3.41
C ARG A 122 -14.93 -9.97 -4.32
N HIS A 123 -15.68 -8.90 -4.56
CA HIS A 123 -15.24 -7.69 -5.23
C HIS A 123 -14.88 -6.66 -4.16
N ILE A 124 -13.61 -6.27 -4.13
CA ILE A 124 -13.04 -5.37 -3.12
C ILE A 124 -12.71 -4.04 -3.80
N PHE A 125 -13.37 -2.98 -3.36
CA PHE A 125 -13.13 -1.61 -3.82
C PHE A 125 -12.35 -0.85 -2.74
N LEU A 126 -11.06 -0.73 -2.95
CA LEU A 126 -10.16 0.05 -2.09
C LEU A 126 -10.15 1.50 -2.58
N ILE A 127 -10.54 2.43 -1.73
CA ILE A 127 -10.69 3.84 -2.06
C ILE A 127 -9.74 4.65 -1.19
N ARG A 128 -8.89 5.45 -1.83
CA ARG A 128 -8.07 6.42 -1.10
C ARG A 128 -8.95 7.61 -0.70
N HIS A 129 -8.79 8.10 0.53
CA HIS A 129 -9.42 9.35 0.97
C HIS A 129 -9.18 10.51 -0.03
N SER A 130 -10.09 11.47 -0.04
CA SER A 130 -9.97 12.66 -0.88
C SER A 130 -8.92 13.66 -0.33
N GLN A 131 -8.64 14.73 -1.08
CA GLN A 131 -7.69 15.77 -0.66
C GLN A 131 -8.07 16.38 0.69
N TYR A 132 -7.07 16.63 1.53
CA TYR A 132 -7.27 17.13 2.89
C TYR A 132 -6.20 18.14 3.30
N HIS A 133 -6.46 18.88 4.38
CA HIS A 133 -5.51 19.83 4.96
C HIS A 133 -4.39 19.08 5.70
N VAL A 134 -3.23 18.94 5.06
CA VAL A 134 -2.07 18.21 5.61
C VAL A 134 -1.41 18.96 6.77
N ASP A 135 -1.36 20.29 6.69
CA ASP A 135 -0.61 21.16 7.62
C ASP A 135 -1.31 21.38 8.97
N ALA A 136 -2.50 20.81 9.16
CA ALA A 136 -3.22 20.91 10.42
C ALA A 136 -2.52 20.11 11.53
N SER A 137 -2.41 20.73 12.71
CA SER A 137 -1.62 20.23 13.84
C SER A 137 -2.24 18.99 14.50
N LEU A 138 -3.56 18.97 14.68
CA LEU A 138 -4.28 17.85 15.30
C LEU A 138 -5.00 17.02 14.25
N GLU A 139 -5.12 15.71 14.48
CA GLU A 139 -5.78 14.78 13.54
C GLU A 139 -7.24 15.19 13.25
N LYS A 140 -7.96 15.74 14.23
CA LYS A 140 -9.34 16.24 14.07
C LYS A 140 -9.45 17.41 13.08
N ASP A 141 -8.37 18.16 12.88
CA ASP A 141 -8.36 19.36 12.04
C ASP A 141 -7.87 19.04 10.61
N ARG A 142 -7.36 17.82 10.37
CA ARG A 142 -6.97 17.29 9.06
C ARG A 142 -8.18 16.86 8.23
N THR A 143 -9.09 17.79 8.04
CA THR A 143 -10.35 17.66 7.30
C THR A 143 -10.14 17.82 5.79
N LEU A 144 -11.13 17.41 5.00
CA LEU A 144 -11.16 17.55 3.56
C LEU A 144 -11.19 19.02 3.14
N THR A 145 -10.39 19.33 2.13
CA THR A 145 -10.45 20.63 1.43
C THR A 145 -11.77 20.75 0.64
N PRO A 146 -12.15 21.94 0.16
CA PRO A 146 -13.28 22.07 -0.77
C PRO A 146 -13.16 21.14 -1.98
N LEU A 147 -11.98 21.08 -2.61
CA LEU A 147 -11.71 20.15 -3.71
C LEU A 147 -11.83 18.68 -3.26
N GLY A 148 -11.37 18.34 -2.06
CA GLY A 148 -11.51 16.99 -1.51
C GLY A 148 -12.97 16.56 -1.36
N ARG A 149 -13.87 17.48 -1.00
CA ARG A 149 -15.31 17.20 -0.94
C ARG A 149 -15.88 16.92 -2.32
N GLU A 150 -15.48 17.70 -3.34
CA GLU A 150 -15.86 17.44 -4.74
C GLU A 150 -15.34 16.09 -5.25
N GLN A 151 -14.10 15.72 -4.93
CA GLN A 151 -13.52 14.41 -5.27
C GLN A 151 -14.31 13.27 -4.64
N ALA A 152 -14.70 13.41 -3.37
CA ALA A 152 -15.50 12.39 -2.68
C ALA A 152 -16.90 12.26 -3.31
N GLU A 153 -17.49 13.38 -3.72
CA GLU A 153 -18.78 13.42 -4.42
C GLU A 153 -18.71 12.67 -5.76
N LEU A 154 -17.71 12.98 -6.59
CA LEU A 154 -17.47 12.29 -7.86
C LEU A 154 -17.25 10.78 -7.68
N THR A 155 -16.54 10.41 -6.60
CA THR A 155 -16.29 9.00 -6.26
C THR A 155 -17.59 8.30 -5.84
N GLY A 156 -18.43 8.96 -5.05
CA GLY A 156 -19.75 8.45 -4.65
C GLY A 156 -20.67 8.25 -5.84
N LEU A 157 -20.76 9.25 -6.72
CA LEU A 157 -21.51 9.17 -7.99
C LEU A 157 -21.02 8.01 -8.86
N ARG A 158 -19.70 7.84 -8.98
CA ARG A 158 -19.12 6.73 -9.75
C ARG A 158 -19.54 5.38 -9.18
N LEU A 159 -19.43 5.17 -7.88
CA LEU A 159 -19.81 3.90 -7.23
C LEU A 159 -21.29 3.60 -7.41
N ALA A 160 -22.17 4.59 -7.22
CA ALA A 160 -23.61 4.43 -7.42
C ALA A 160 -23.94 4.07 -8.88
N SER A 161 -23.24 4.66 -9.85
CA SER A 161 -23.44 4.38 -11.28
C SER A 161 -23.10 2.94 -11.70
N LEU A 162 -22.39 2.17 -10.87
CA LEU A 162 -22.06 0.78 -11.18
C LEU A 162 -23.28 -0.16 -11.09
N GLY A 163 -24.39 0.27 -10.46
CA GLY A 163 -25.58 -0.57 -10.30
C GLY A 163 -25.36 -1.78 -9.38
N LEU A 164 -24.37 -1.71 -8.50
CA LEU A 164 -23.99 -2.80 -7.59
C LEU A 164 -24.64 -2.62 -6.22
N LYS A 165 -25.11 -3.73 -5.64
CA LYS A 165 -25.57 -3.75 -4.25
C LYS A 165 -24.39 -3.96 -3.31
N PHE A 166 -23.79 -2.87 -2.83
CA PHE A 166 -22.68 -2.95 -1.87
C PHE A 166 -23.14 -3.50 -0.52
N ASN A 167 -22.36 -4.45 0.02
CA ASN A 167 -22.69 -5.11 1.28
C ASN A 167 -22.34 -4.23 2.50
N LYS A 168 -21.21 -3.52 2.44
CA LYS A 168 -20.69 -2.69 3.53
C LYS A 168 -19.64 -1.70 3.04
N ILE A 169 -19.48 -0.63 3.82
CA ILE A 169 -18.37 0.32 3.73
C ILE A 169 -17.56 0.19 5.03
N VAL A 170 -16.34 -0.32 4.92
CA VAL A 170 -15.38 -0.31 6.03
C VAL A 170 -14.46 0.89 5.82
N HIS A 171 -14.20 1.69 6.85
CA HIS A 171 -13.36 2.88 6.69
C HIS A 171 -12.39 3.08 7.84
N SER A 172 -11.28 3.73 7.53
CA SER A 172 -10.35 4.20 8.56
C SER A 172 -11.00 5.20 9.51
N SER A 173 -10.56 5.18 10.76
CA SER A 173 -10.94 6.15 11.80
C SER A 173 -10.23 7.51 11.69
N MET A 174 -9.39 7.74 10.69
CA MET A 174 -8.75 9.05 10.45
C MET A 174 -9.74 10.04 9.85
N THR A 175 -9.69 11.31 10.26
CA THR A 175 -10.68 12.35 9.95
C THR A 175 -10.99 12.45 8.45
N ARG A 176 -9.95 12.56 7.62
CA ARG A 176 -10.07 12.60 6.15
C ARG A 176 -10.80 11.39 5.55
N ALA A 177 -10.64 10.19 6.13
CA ALA A 177 -11.32 8.99 5.68
C ALA A 177 -12.78 8.94 6.16
N ILE A 178 -13.05 9.42 7.38
CA ILE A 178 -14.41 9.58 7.91
C ILE A 178 -15.21 10.53 7.01
N GLU A 179 -14.70 11.73 6.74
CA GLU A 179 -15.40 12.71 5.92
C GLU A 179 -15.57 12.26 4.46
N THR A 180 -14.58 11.56 3.89
CA THR A 180 -14.72 10.94 2.55
C THR A 180 -15.86 9.91 2.56
N THR A 181 -15.94 9.11 3.62
CA THR A 181 -17.01 8.12 3.80
C THR A 181 -18.37 8.78 3.96
N ASP A 182 -18.46 9.86 4.73
CA ASP A 182 -19.71 10.59 4.94
C ASP A 182 -20.29 11.07 3.61
N ILE A 183 -19.47 11.61 2.72
CA ILE A 183 -19.90 12.07 1.39
C ILE A 183 -20.29 10.89 0.50
N ILE A 184 -19.42 9.89 0.35
CA ILE A 184 -19.69 8.71 -0.50
C ILE A 184 -20.97 7.98 -0.05
N SER A 185 -21.20 7.86 1.26
CA SER A 185 -22.36 7.14 1.80
C SER A 185 -23.71 7.76 1.44
N LYS A 186 -23.77 9.05 1.11
CA LYS A 186 -25.00 9.71 0.64
C LYS A 186 -25.49 9.15 -0.70
N HIS A 187 -24.58 8.67 -1.54
CA HIS A 187 -24.88 8.05 -2.84
C HIS A 187 -25.22 6.57 -2.74
N LEU A 188 -25.00 5.96 -1.58
CA LEU A 188 -25.14 4.53 -1.34
C LEU A 188 -26.10 4.27 -0.14
N PRO A 189 -27.38 4.68 -0.24
CA PRO A 189 -28.32 4.60 0.87
C PRO A 189 -28.51 3.15 1.34
N GLY A 190 -28.58 2.96 2.66
CA GLY A 190 -28.81 1.65 3.28
C GLY A 190 -27.58 0.75 3.41
N VAL A 191 -26.41 1.17 2.93
CA VAL A 191 -25.17 0.39 3.09
C VAL A 191 -24.57 0.60 4.48
N CYS A 192 -24.33 -0.49 5.22
CA CYS A 192 -23.77 -0.45 6.56
C CYS A 192 -22.34 0.11 6.57
N ARG A 193 -22.03 0.98 7.54
CA ARG A 193 -20.72 1.61 7.73
C ARG A 193 -20.02 1.07 8.98
N VAL A 194 -18.74 0.72 8.85
CA VAL A 194 -17.92 0.19 9.95
C VAL A 194 -16.59 0.95 10.02
N SER A 195 -16.36 1.66 11.12
CA SER A 195 -15.07 2.30 11.39
C SER A 195 -14.06 1.30 11.95
N THR A 196 -12.77 1.44 11.62
CA THR A 196 -11.70 0.59 12.15
C THR A 196 -10.36 1.30 12.22
N ASP A 197 -9.60 1.03 13.28
CA ASP A 197 -8.23 1.54 13.45
C ASP A 197 -7.20 0.75 12.65
N LEU A 198 -7.52 -0.49 12.26
CA LEU A 198 -6.63 -1.32 11.45
C LEU A 198 -6.27 -0.65 10.11
N LEU A 199 -7.17 0.18 9.58
CA LEU A 199 -7.01 0.88 8.31
C LEU A 199 -6.47 2.31 8.45
N ARG A 200 -6.00 2.75 9.62
CA ARG A 200 -5.28 4.04 9.74
C ARG A 200 -4.02 4.03 8.86
N GLU A 201 -3.60 5.19 8.36
CA GLU A 201 -2.38 5.28 7.56
C GLU A 201 -1.17 4.83 8.39
N GLY A 202 -0.13 4.35 7.71
CA GLY A 202 1.08 3.93 8.39
C GLY A 202 2.22 3.62 7.42
N ALA A 203 3.36 3.24 7.99
CA ALA A 203 4.53 2.76 7.26
C ALA A 203 4.54 1.23 7.27
N PRO A 204 4.10 0.53 6.19
CA PRO A 204 3.88 -0.91 6.26
C PRO A 204 5.17 -1.71 6.41
N ILE A 205 6.16 -1.45 5.56
CA ILE A 205 7.51 -2.01 5.61
C ILE A 205 8.46 -1.07 4.87
N GLU A 206 9.77 -1.27 5.03
CA GLU A 206 10.77 -0.51 4.28
C GLU A 206 10.58 -0.68 2.76
N PRO A 207 10.47 0.42 1.99
CA PRO A 207 10.26 0.36 0.56
C PRO A 207 11.56 0.09 -0.21
N ASP A 208 11.44 -0.59 -1.34
CA ASP A 208 12.51 -0.74 -2.33
C ASP A 208 12.04 -0.22 -3.72
N PRO A 209 12.68 0.80 -4.30
CA PRO A 209 13.87 1.49 -3.82
C PRO A 209 13.60 2.41 -2.60
N PRO A 210 14.62 2.71 -1.79
CA PRO A 210 14.48 3.65 -0.69
C PRO A 210 14.25 5.07 -1.21
N VAL A 211 13.50 5.89 -0.45
CA VAL A 211 13.26 7.30 -0.75
C VAL A 211 13.98 8.20 0.25
N SER A 212 14.53 9.33 -0.22
CA SER A 212 15.35 10.22 0.62
C SER A 212 14.52 11.13 1.54
N HIS A 213 13.35 11.59 1.07
CA HIS A 213 12.52 12.58 1.74
C HIS A 213 11.53 12.00 2.75
N TRP A 214 11.43 10.67 2.85
CA TRP A 214 10.49 10.00 3.75
C TRP A 214 11.13 8.73 4.31
N LYS A 215 11.56 8.79 5.56
CA LYS A 215 12.20 7.67 6.27
C LYS A 215 11.69 7.60 7.71
N PRO A 216 10.55 6.92 7.94
CA PRO A 216 10.11 6.56 9.27
C PRO A 216 11.19 5.82 10.06
N GLU A 217 11.15 5.95 11.38
CA GLU A 217 11.99 5.16 12.27
C GLU A 217 11.61 3.67 12.22
N ALA A 218 12.55 2.79 12.55
CA ALA A 218 12.33 1.35 12.52
C ALA A 218 11.10 0.92 13.35
N VAL A 219 10.91 1.51 14.54
CA VAL A 219 9.76 1.22 15.42
C VAL A 219 8.41 1.44 14.73
N GLN A 220 8.31 2.49 13.91
CA GLN A 220 7.08 2.82 13.20
C GLN A 220 6.73 1.73 12.17
N TYR A 221 7.74 1.19 11.46
CA TYR A 221 7.52 0.07 10.55
C TYR A 221 7.05 -1.21 11.26
N TYR A 222 7.52 -1.46 12.49
CA TYR A 222 7.08 -2.64 13.25
C TYR A 222 5.61 -2.52 13.67
N GLU A 223 5.22 -1.40 14.27
CA GLU A 223 3.85 -1.19 14.76
C GLU A 223 2.85 -1.08 13.60
N ASP A 224 3.13 -0.21 12.64
CA ASP A 224 2.25 0.01 11.50
C ASP A 224 2.21 -1.23 10.58
N GLY A 225 3.36 -1.88 10.36
CA GLY A 225 3.45 -3.09 9.56
C GLY A 225 2.61 -4.24 10.10
N ALA A 226 2.71 -4.49 11.41
CA ALA A 226 1.89 -5.51 12.07
C ALA A 226 0.39 -5.19 11.95
N ARG A 227 0.01 -3.93 12.17
CA ARG A 227 -1.38 -3.47 12.08
C ARG A 227 -1.94 -3.57 10.66
N ILE A 228 -1.18 -3.18 9.65
CA ILE A 228 -1.61 -3.22 8.24
C ILE A 228 -1.66 -4.67 7.73
N GLU A 229 -0.73 -5.54 8.11
CA GLU A 229 -0.81 -6.97 7.81
C GLU A 229 -2.01 -7.63 8.51
N ALA A 230 -2.34 -7.22 9.74
CA ALA A 230 -3.57 -7.65 10.40
C ALA A 230 -4.83 -7.18 9.64
N ALA A 231 -4.84 -5.94 9.13
CA ALA A 231 -5.91 -5.44 8.26
C ALA A 231 -6.05 -6.29 6.99
N PHE A 232 -4.93 -6.62 6.32
CA PHE A 232 -4.91 -7.50 5.15
C PHE A 232 -5.52 -8.87 5.48
N ARG A 233 -5.10 -9.52 6.57
CA ARG A 233 -5.61 -10.84 6.97
C ARG A 233 -7.09 -10.83 7.37
N ASN A 234 -7.55 -9.76 8.00
CA ASN A 234 -8.92 -9.64 8.47
C ASN A 234 -9.90 -9.31 7.34
N TYR A 235 -9.47 -8.54 6.34
CA TYR A 235 -10.38 -8.02 5.32
C TYR A 235 -10.17 -8.63 3.93
N ILE A 236 -8.98 -9.11 3.59
CA ILE A 236 -8.61 -9.55 2.23
C ILE A 236 -8.33 -11.05 2.24
N HIS A 237 -9.36 -11.84 1.97
CA HIS A 237 -9.31 -13.30 1.97
C HIS A 237 -10.46 -13.86 1.11
N ARG A 238 -10.54 -15.18 0.93
CA ARG A 238 -11.68 -15.82 0.23
C ARG A 238 -13.01 -15.56 0.94
N ALA A 239 -14.13 -15.71 0.25
CA ALA A 239 -15.45 -15.65 0.88
C ALA A 239 -15.53 -16.59 2.11
N ASP A 240 -16.30 -16.18 3.12
CA ASP A 240 -16.65 -17.06 4.22
C ASP A 240 -17.40 -18.28 3.66
N ALA A 241 -17.20 -19.46 4.24
CA ALA A 241 -17.89 -20.67 3.81
C ALA A 241 -19.43 -20.54 3.85
N LYS A 242 -19.95 -19.67 4.73
CA LYS A 242 -21.38 -19.38 4.83
C LYS A 242 -21.90 -18.43 3.75
N GLN A 243 -21.02 -17.67 3.09
CA GLN A 243 -21.42 -16.72 2.05
C GLN A 243 -21.83 -17.48 0.76
N GLN A 244 -23.08 -17.29 0.35
CA GLN A 244 -23.64 -17.97 -0.84
C GLN A 244 -23.62 -17.10 -2.11
N GLU A 245 -23.59 -15.77 -1.98
CA GLU A 245 -23.65 -14.82 -3.09
C GLU A 245 -22.37 -14.00 -3.19
N ASP A 246 -22.06 -13.51 -4.39
CA ASP A 246 -20.95 -12.58 -4.62
C ASP A 246 -21.12 -11.30 -3.79
N SER A 247 -20.02 -10.81 -3.21
CA SER A 247 -20.02 -9.58 -2.41
C SER A 247 -19.30 -8.43 -3.10
N TYR A 248 -19.78 -7.22 -2.85
CA TYR A 248 -19.19 -5.95 -3.25
C TYR A 248 -18.91 -5.13 -2.00
N GLU A 249 -17.64 -5.00 -1.65
CA GLU A 249 -17.20 -4.46 -0.37
C GLU A 249 -16.31 -3.22 -0.60
N ILE A 250 -16.67 -2.11 0.03
CA ILE A 250 -15.92 -0.85 -0.06
C ILE A 250 -15.02 -0.70 1.17
N PHE A 251 -13.78 -0.28 0.93
CA PHE A 251 -12.80 0.05 1.96
C PHE A 251 -12.25 1.46 1.71
N ILE A 252 -12.56 2.42 2.57
CA ILE A 252 -12.10 3.81 2.44
C ILE A 252 -10.94 4.03 3.42
N CYS A 253 -9.73 4.18 2.88
CA CYS A 253 -8.52 4.32 3.69
C CYS A 253 -7.45 5.17 2.97
N HIS A 254 -6.19 4.73 2.99
CA HIS A 254 -5.05 5.58 2.68
C HIS A 254 -4.07 4.91 1.71
N ALA A 255 -3.15 5.70 1.17
CA ALA A 255 -2.32 5.26 0.07
C ALA A 255 -1.44 4.07 0.47
N ASN A 256 -0.71 4.13 1.60
CA ASN A 256 0.26 3.08 1.93
C ASN A 256 -0.44 1.77 2.27
N VAL A 257 -1.57 1.85 2.99
CA VAL A 257 -2.44 0.69 3.28
C VAL A 257 -2.91 0.02 1.99
N ILE A 258 -3.44 0.78 1.03
CA ILE A 258 -3.94 0.22 -0.25
C ILE A 258 -2.81 -0.40 -1.06
N ARG A 259 -1.68 0.30 -1.19
CA ARG A 259 -0.51 -0.18 -1.93
C ARG A 259 0.00 -1.49 -1.35
N TYR A 260 0.14 -1.57 -0.03
CA TYR A 260 0.55 -2.79 0.66
C TYR A 260 -0.43 -3.92 0.43
N ILE A 261 -1.74 -3.68 0.61
CA ILE A 261 -2.78 -4.68 0.36
C ILE A 261 -2.70 -5.20 -1.08
N VAL A 262 -2.52 -4.33 -2.07
CA VAL A 262 -2.39 -4.74 -3.48
C VAL A 262 -1.18 -5.64 -3.68
N CYS A 263 0.01 -5.25 -3.20
CA CYS A 263 1.20 -6.07 -3.32
C CYS A 263 1.02 -7.44 -2.65
N ARG A 264 0.47 -7.47 -1.43
CA ARG A 264 0.20 -8.70 -0.67
C ARG A 264 -0.81 -9.60 -1.37
N ALA A 265 -1.93 -9.04 -1.84
CA ALA A 265 -3.01 -9.79 -2.47
C ALA A 265 -2.58 -10.41 -3.80
N LEU A 266 -1.73 -9.73 -4.57
CA LEU A 266 -1.17 -10.21 -5.84
C LEU A 266 0.14 -10.99 -5.68
N GLN A 267 0.62 -11.16 -4.45
CA GLN A 267 1.89 -11.82 -4.12
C GLN A 267 3.11 -11.20 -4.83
N PHE A 268 3.04 -9.91 -5.09
CA PHE A 268 4.22 -9.13 -5.46
C PHE A 268 5.10 -8.88 -4.23
N PRO A 269 6.40 -8.61 -4.44
CA PRO A 269 7.28 -8.16 -3.36
C PRO A 269 6.65 -6.97 -2.64
N PRO A 270 6.32 -7.08 -1.33
CA PRO A 270 5.60 -6.02 -0.64
C PRO A 270 6.41 -4.72 -0.57
N GLU A 271 7.75 -4.78 -0.70
CA GLU A 271 8.67 -3.65 -0.69
C GLU A 271 8.43 -2.70 -1.88
N GLY A 272 7.81 -3.21 -2.96
CA GLY A 272 7.45 -2.41 -4.13
C GLY A 272 6.27 -1.46 -3.92
N TRP A 273 5.71 -1.38 -2.71
CA TRP A 273 4.51 -0.59 -2.42
C TRP A 273 4.62 0.89 -2.81
N LEU A 274 5.79 1.52 -2.64
CA LEU A 274 6.02 2.91 -3.07
C LEU A 274 6.12 3.11 -4.59
N ARG A 275 6.22 2.04 -5.38
CA ARG A 275 6.21 2.13 -6.85
C ARG A 275 4.80 2.40 -7.40
N LEU A 276 3.77 2.21 -6.57
CA LEU A 276 2.37 2.42 -6.92
C LEU A 276 1.93 3.83 -6.51
N SER A 277 1.33 4.58 -7.43
CA SER A 277 0.81 5.93 -7.16
C SER A 277 -0.71 5.93 -7.25
N LEU A 278 -1.38 6.50 -6.24
CA LEU A 278 -2.83 6.52 -6.12
C LEU A 278 -3.29 7.97 -5.96
N ASN A 279 -4.19 8.43 -6.81
CA ASN A 279 -4.80 9.76 -6.68
C ASN A 279 -5.77 9.81 -5.49
N ASN A 280 -6.03 11.01 -4.96
CA ASN A 280 -7.07 11.23 -3.95
C ASN A 280 -8.45 10.83 -4.52
N GLY A 281 -9.29 10.17 -3.72
CA GLY A 281 -10.59 9.63 -4.16
C GLY A 281 -10.52 8.48 -5.17
N SER A 282 -9.31 7.98 -5.49
CA SER A 282 -9.16 6.94 -6.50
C SER A 282 -9.75 5.59 -6.08
N ILE A 283 -10.27 4.84 -7.06
CA ILE A 283 -10.84 3.50 -6.87
C ILE A 283 -9.82 2.46 -7.35
N THR A 284 -9.53 1.48 -6.49
CA THR A 284 -8.73 0.30 -6.82
C THR A 284 -9.59 -0.94 -6.64
N HIS A 285 -9.72 -1.77 -7.67
CA HIS A 285 -10.66 -2.89 -7.69
C HIS A 285 -9.93 -4.23 -7.75
N LEU A 286 -10.02 -5.00 -6.66
CA LEU A 286 -9.55 -6.38 -6.58
C LEU A 286 -10.73 -7.36 -6.66
N VAL A 287 -10.50 -8.52 -7.25
CA VAL A 287 -11.45 -9.63 -7.30
C VAL A 287 -10.78 -10.86 -6.68
N VAL A 288 -11.37 -11.38 -5.60
CA VAL A 288 -10.92 -12.60 -4.94
C VAL A 288 -11.90 -13.72 -5.28
N ARG A 289 -11.43 -14.71 -6.03
CA ARG A 289 -12.24 -15.87 -6.45
C ARG A 289 -12.36 -16.90 -5.32
N PRO A 290 -13.38 -17.79 -5.36
CA PRO A 290 -13.57 -18.82 -4.33
C PRO A 290 -12.38 -19.78 -4.17
N ASP A 291 -11.61 -20.00 -5.24
CA ASP A 291 -10.39 -20.82 -5.22
C ASP A 291 -9.14 -20.09 -4.67
N GLY A 292 -9.27 -18.81 -4.32
CA GLY A 292 -8.18 -17.99 -3.79
C GLY A 292 -7.39 -17.21 -4.83
N ARG A 293 -7.66 -17.38 -6.13
CA ARG A 293 -7.03 -16.52 -7.14
C ARG A 293 -7.46 -15.07 -6.96
N VAL A 294 -6.51 -14.16 -7.07
CA VAL A 294 -6.75 -12.71 -6.99
C VAL A 294 -6.44 -12.06 -8.33
N ALA A 295 -7.32 -11.16 -8.76
CA ALA A 295 -7.10 -10.34 -9.94
C ALA A 295 -7.25 -8.85 -9.59
N LEU A 296 -6.37 -8.02 -10.12
CA LEU A 296 -6.48 -6.56 -10.09
C LEU A 296 -7.15 -6.10 -11.38
N ARG A 297 -8.32 -5.45 -11.25
CA ARG A 297 -9.12 -4.97 -12.38
C ARG A 297 -8.82 -3.52 -12.73
N ALA A 298 -8.57 -2.70 -11.71
CA ALA A 298 -8.16 -1.31 -11.85
C ALA A 298 -7.33 -0.90 -10.63
N LEU A 299 -6.39 0.03 -10.82
CA LEU A 299 -5.57 0.58 -9.75
C LEU A 299 -5.48 2.10 -9.93
N GLY A 300 -5.83 2.83 -8.86
CA GLY A 300 -5.77 4.29 -8.88
C GLY A 300 -6.74 4.95 -9.87
N ASP A 301 -7.88 4.32 -10.18
CA ASP A 301 -8.84 4.84 -11.16
C ASP A 301 -9.45 6.16 -10.67
N THR A 302 -9.27 7.19 -11.48
CA THR A 302 -9.87 8.52 -11.36
C THR A 302 -10.34 9.02 -12.73
N GLY A 303 -10.55 8.12 -13.69
CA GLY A 303 -11.01 8.49 -15.05
C GLY A 303 -12.43 9.08 -15.08
N PHE A 304 -13.16 8.94 -13.98
CA PHE A 304 -14.47 9.58 -13.76
C PHE A 304 -14.36 11.02 -13.24
N MET A 305 -13.16 11.48 -12.85
CA MET A 305 -12.93 12.85 -12.40
C MET A 305 -12.47 13.73 -13.57
N PRO A 306 -12.98 14.96 -13.69
CA PRO A 306 -12.38 15.95 -14.57
C PRO A 306 -10.89 16.16 -14.26
N PRO A 307 -9.99 16.34 -15.26
CA PRO A 307 -8.55 16.41 -15.03
C PRO A 307 -8.10 17.50 -14.05
N ASP A 308 -8.80 18.63 -14.02
CA ASP A 308 -8.55 19.77 -13.11
C ASP A 308 -8.92 19.47 -11.65
N LYS A 309 -9.62 18.35 -11.40
CA LYS A 309 -10.01 17.90 -10.06
C LYS A 309 -9.12 16.77 -9.52
N ILE A 310 -8.15 16.29 -10.28
CA ILE A 310 -7.28 15.17 -9.88
C ILE A 310 -6.10 15.68 -9.06
N SER A 311 -5.89 15.12 -7.86
CA SER A 311 -4.73 15.41 -6.99
C SER A 311 -4.14 14.15 -6.36
N ARG A 312 -2.93 14.28 -5.78
CA ARG A 312 -2.21 13.20 -5.06
C ARG A 312 -1.90 13.50 -3.60
N SER A 313 -2.15 14.70 -3.12
CA SER A 313 -2.02 15.13 -1.72
C SER A 313 -3.25 15.94 -1.36
#